data_AF-A0AAP4FVI3-F1
#
_entry.id   AF-A0AAP4FVI3-F1
#
_cell.length_a   1.000
_cell.length_b   1.000
_cell.length_c   1.000
_cell.angle_alpha   90.00
_cell.angle_beta   90.00
_cell.angle_gamma   90.00
#
_symmetry.space_group_name_H-M   'P 1'
#
loop_
_entity.id
_entity.type
_entity.pdbx_description
1 polymer ?
#
loop_
_entity_poly.entity_id
_entity_poly.type
_entity_poly.pdbx_seq_one_letter_code
_entity_poly.pdbx_strand_id
1 'polypeptide(L)'
;FEAGGRDATSQCLLGLVGLGIPGTAEQVATPVSRFLALLGTMRLPTRNAEGIRALVSLLAPNTRAIITEPDPVKVHIDNRSGLGAQNRIRLSQRATLGKTAKEACSRVLVTLETEDPEEAEGWLPGGFLHTDLLVLLRVYLGYRSDARLRLTVPVRLLPEPRLGKGRRI
;
A
#
# COMPACT_ATOMS: atom_id res chain seq x y z
N PHE A 1 3.61 -25.28 -13.28
CA PHE A 1 2.56 -24.85 -12.35
C PHE A 1 1.23 -24.88 -13.06
N GLU A 2 0.19 -25.35 -12.40
CA GLU A 2 -1.18 -25.29 -12.93
C GLU A 2 -1.73 -23.87 -12.86
N ALA A 3 -2.65 -23.56 -13.78
CA ALA A 3 -3.32 -22.26 -13.80
C ALA A 3 -3.97 -21.96 -12.45
N GLY A 4 -3.69 -20.79 -11.90
CA GLY A 4 -4.19 -20.37 -10.58
C GLY A 4 -3.46 -21.00 -9.39
N GLY A 5 -2.36 -21.73 -9.60
CA GLY A 5 -1.56 -22.31 -8.52
C GLY A 5 -2.28 -23.42 -7.76
N ARG A 6 -3.13 -24.19 -8.45
CA ARG A 6 -3.94 -25.27 -7.86
C ARG A 6 -3.15 -26.54 -7.57
N ASP A 7 -1.99 -26.69 -8.20
CA ASP A 7 -1.11 -27.83 -7.98
C ASP A 7 -0.55 -27.86 -6.55
N ALA A 8 -0.27 -29.08 -6.06
CA ALA A 8 0.21 -29.28 -4.69
C ALA A 8 1.53 -28.53 -4.40
N THR A 9 2.39 -28.38 -5.40
CA THR A 9 3.66 -27.64 -5.26
C THR A 9 3.40 -26.14 -5.09
N SER A 10 2.53 -25.54 -5.90
CA SER A 10 2.09 -24.15 -5.77
C SER A 10 1.47 -23.87 -4.42
N GLN A 11 0.60 -24.76 -3.93
CA GLN A 11 -0.02 -24.62 -2.61
C GLN A 11 1.02 -24.71 -1.48
N CYS A 12 2.02 -25.58 -1.61
CA CYS A 12 3.13 -25.65 -0.66
C CYS A 12 3.94 -24.34 -0.64
N LEU A 13 4.25 -23.77 -1.81
CA LEU A 13 4.95 -22.49 -1.93
C LEU A 13 4.14 -21.33 -1.35
N LEU A 14 2.82 -21.31 -1.55
CA LEU A 14 1.92 -20.35 -0.92
C LEU A 14 1.90 -20.51 0.61
N GLY A 15 2.00 -21.75 1.10
CA GLY A 15 2.20 -22.06 2.52
C GLY A 15 3.43 -21.38 3.11
N LEU A 16 4.56 -21.39 2.40
CA LEU A 16 5.81 -20.77 2.86
C LEU A 16 5.71 -19.24 3.04
N VAL A 17 4.78 -18.59 2.35
CA VAL A 17 4.55 -17.14 2.46
C VAL A 17 3.32 -16.78 3.30
N GLY A 18 2.77 -17.75 4.04
CA GLY A 18 1.65 -17.53 4.97
C GLY A 18 0.27 -17.52 4.31
N LEU A 19 0.16 -17.93 3.05
CA LEU A 19 -1.09 -17.99 2.28
C LEU A 19 -1.69 -19.40 2.19
N GLY A 20 -1.10 -20.40 2.85
CA GLY A 20 -1.58 -21.79 2.83
C GLY A 20 -2.66 -22.14 3.86
N ILE A 21 -3.11 -21.19 4.68
CA ILE A 21 -4.18 -21.43 5.67
C ILE A 21 -5.55 -21.39 4.95
N PRO A 22 -6.42 -22.40 5.12
CA PRO A 22 -7.76 -22.38 4.57
C PRO A 22 -8.53 -21.11 4.96
N GLY A 23 -9.21 -20.47 4.02
CA GLY A 23 -9.94 -19.21 4.22
C GLY A 23 -9.10 -17.94 4.03
N THR A 24 -7.75 -18.00 4.07
CA THR A 24 -6.90 -16.82 3.82
C THR A 24 -7.04 -16.35 2.37
N ALA A 25 -7.12 -17.27 1.42
CA ALA A 25 -7.31 -16.93 0.00
C ALA A 25 -8.66 -16.25 -0.27
N GLU A 26 -9.71 -16.57 0.51
CA GLU A 26 -11.05 -15.96 0.35
C GLU A 26 -11.09 -14.51 0.85
N GLN A 27 -10.20 -14.14 1.76
CA GLN A 27 -10.03 -12.76 2.23
C GLN A 27 -9.22 -11.89 1.27
N VAL A 28 -8.56 -12.51 0.29
CA VAL A 28 -7.76 -11.84 -0.73
C VAL A 28 -8.61 -11.76 -2.00
N ALA A 29 -9.12 -10.57 -2.32
CA ALA A 29 -9.98 -10.33 -3.48
C ALA A 29 -9.26 -10.42 -4.85
N THR A 30 -8.14 -11.15 -4.93
CA THR A 30 -7.33 -11.35 -6.14
C THR A 30 -6.79 -12.78 -6.20
N PRO A 31 -6.47 -13.31 -7.40
CA PRO A 31 -5.86 -14.63 -7.52
C PRO A 31 -4.54 -14.74 -6.73
N VAL A 32 -4.50 -15.63 -5.75
CA VAL A 32 -3.32 -15.88 -4.90
C VAL A 32 -2.09 -16.35 -5.68
N SER A 33 -2.27 -16.88 -6.90
CA SER A 33 -1.18 -17.25 -7.80
C SER A 33 -0.24 -16.09 -8.14
N ARG A 34 -0.70 -14.83 -8.06
CA ARG A 34 0.16 -13.66 -8.28
C ARG A 34 1.28 -13.54 -7.24
N PHE A 35 1.07 -14.04 -6.02
CA PHE A 35 2.10 -14.06 -4.98
C PHE A 35 3.19 -15.09 -5.26
N LEU A 36 2.98 -16.06 -6.16
CA LEU A 36 4.03 -16.99 -6.58
C LEU A 36 5.18 -16.28 -7.29
N ALA A 37 4.89 -15.20 -8.02
CA ALA A 37 5.92 -14.36 -8.64
C ALA A 37 6.75 -13.56 -7.61
N LEU A 38 6.25 -13.45 -6.38
CA LEU A 38 6.81 -12.63 -5.31
C LEU A 38 7.36 -13.46 -4.15
N LEU A 39 7.54 -14.78 -4.33
CA LEU A 39 8.01 -15.66 -3.26
C LEU A 39 9.33 -15.20 -2.65
N GLY A 40 10.25 -14.70 -3.48
CA GLY A 40 11.54 -14.19 -3.02
C GLY A 40 11.41 -12.98 -2.09
N THR A 41 10.55 -12.02 -2.43
CA THR A 41 10.32 -10.80 -1.63
C THR A 41 9.43 -11.08 -0.42
N MET A 42 8.46 -11.98 -0.54
CA MET A 42 7.51 -12.35 0.53
C MET A 42 8.16 -13.20 1.64
N ARG A 43 9.17 -14.01 1.31
CA ARG A 43 9.89 -14.88 2.27
C ARG A 43 10.68 -14.10 3.32
N LEU A 44 11.10 -12.88 3.00
CA LEU A 44 11.84 -12.04 3.95
C LEU A 44 10.90 -11.57 5.07
N PRO A 45 11.33 -11.52 6.34
CA PRO A 45 10.48 -11.04 7.42
C PRO A 45 10.23 -9.51 7.33
N THR A 46 11.17 -8.79 6.74
CA THR A 46 11.10 -7.33 6.59
C THR A 46 10.34 -6.97 5.32
N ARG A 47 9.40 -6.04 5.44
CA ARG A 47 8.71 -5.40 4.32
C ARG A 47 9.45 -4.11 3.99
N ASN A 48 10.00 -4.01 2.80
CA ASN A 48 10.88 -2.91 2.39
C ASN A 48 10.40 -2.26 1.09
N ALA A 49 11.02 -1.12 0.77
CA ALA A 49 10.74 -0.39 -0.46
C ALA A 49 10.92 -1.26 -1.72
N GLU A 50 11.92 -2.14 -1.75
CA GLU A 50 12.16 -3.04 -2.89
C GLU A 50 11.01 -4.01 -3.12
N GLY A 51 10.39 -4.54 -2.07
CA GLY A 51 9.22 -5.39 -2.21
C GLY A 51 8.03 -4.61 -2.78
N ILE A 52 7.80 -3.37 -2.33
CA ILE A 52 6.77 -2.50 -2.92
C ILE A 52 7.05 -2.25 -4.41
N ARG A 53 8.31 -1.98 -4.79
CA ARG A 53 8.68 -1.83 -6.21
C ARG A 53 8.41 -3.09 -7.01
N ALA A 54 8.74 -4.26 -6.45
CA ALA A 54 8.48 -5.54 -7.11
C ALA A 54 6.97 -5.78 -7.32
N LEU A 55 6.11 -5.36 -6.38
CA LEU A 55 4.65 -5.41 -6.57
C LEU A 55 4.21 -4.55 -7.76
N VAL A 56 4.73 -3.32 -7.86
CA VAL A 56 4.35 -2.40 -8.95
C VAL A 56 4.85 -2.94 -10.29
N SER A 57 6.11 -3.35 -10.38
CA SER A 57 6.70 -3.89 -11.60
C SER A 57 6.04 -5.19 -12.06
N LEU A 58 5.48 -5.99 -11.15
CA LEU A 58 4.68 -7.18 -11.49
C LEU A 58 3.37 -6.81 -12.20
N LEU A 59 2.72 -5.73 -11.77
CA LEU A 59 1.42 -5.30 -12.31
C LEU A 59 1.56 -4.45 -13.57
N ALA A 60 2.55 -3.56 -13.59
CA ALA A 60 2.73 -2.53 -14.59
C ALA A 60 4.24 -2.35 -14.86
N PRO A 61 4.82 -3.09 -15.82
CA PRO A 61 6.26 -3.08 -16.08
C PRO A 61 6.78 -1.73 -16.57
N ASN A 62 5.93 -0.89 -17.18
CA ASN A 62 6.29 0.45 -17.65
C ASN A 62 6.09 1.54 -16.58
N THR A 63 5.62 1.18 -15.39
CA THR A 63 5.42 2.09 -14.27
C THR A 63 6.61 2.07 -13.31
N ARG A 64 7.17 3.26 -13.05
CA ARG A 64 8.21 3.45 -12.04
C ARG A 64 7.60 3.72 -10.67
N ALA A 65 8.07 3.00 -9.65
CA ALA A 65 7.68 3.23 -8.25
C ALA A 65 8.80 3.90 -7.44
N ILE A 66 8.50 5.05 -6.86
CA ILE A 66 9.36 5.80 -5.94
C ILE A 66 8.75 5.75 -4.54
N ILE A 67 9.48 5.18 -3.59
CA ILE A 67 9.06 5.07 -2.19
C ILE A 67 9.77 6.17 -1.41
N THR A 68 9.00 7.01 -0.73
CA THR A 68 9.50 8.07 0.13
C THR A 68 9.10 7.80 1.57
N GLU A 69 10.10 7.75 2.44
CA GLU A 69 9.93 7.59 3.89
C GLU A 69 10.81 8.61 4.62
N PRO A 70 10.30 9.27 5.68
CA PRO A 70 8.94 9.16 6.21
C PRO A 70 7.88 9.92 5.40
N ASP A 71 6.60 9.53 5.48
CA ASP A 71 5.43 10.32 5.01
C ASP A 71 4.58 10.81 6.20
N PRO A 72 4.92 11.96 6.80
CA PRO A 72 4.29 12.35 8.05
C PRO A 72 2.78 12.57 7.96
N VAL A 73 2.06 12.08 8.95
CA VAL A 73 0.62 12.25 9.12
C VAL A 73 0.31 13.08 10.36
N LYS A 74 -0.77 13.85 10.28
CA LYS A 74 -1.28 14.64 11.41
C LYS A 74 -2.32 13.80 12.15
N VAL A 75 -2.08 13.52 13.43
CA VAL A 75 -2.95 12.68 14.26
C VAL A 75 -3.63 13.53 15.31
N HIS A 76 -4.91 13.27 15.59
CA HIS A 76 -5.63 13.96 16.66
C HIS A 76 -5.20 13.44 18.04
N ILE A 77 -5.13 14.34 19.02
CA ILE A 77 -4.79 13.98 20.41
C ILE A 77 -6.05 14.13 21.27
N ASP A 78 -6.59 13.00 21.69
CA ASP A 78 -7.80 12.93 22.51
C ASP A 78 -7.53 13.46 23.93
N ASN A 79 -6.49 12.92 24.57
CA ASN A 79 -6.08 13.31 25.92
C ASN A 79 -5.04 14.41 25.88
N ARG A 80 -5.49 15.65 26.07
CA ARG A 80 -4.63 16.83 25.93
C ARG A 80 -3.71 17.02 27.13
N SER A 81 -2.50 17.43 26.80
CA SER A 81 -1.51 17.82 27.79
C SER A 81 -1.84 19.19 28.39
N GLY A 82 -1.81 19.30 29.72
CA GLY A 82 -2.01 20.55 30.45
C GLY A 82 -0.73 21.03 31.14
N LEU A 83 -0.67 22.33 31.44
CA LEU A 83 0.41 22.93 32.26
C LEU A 83 -0.05 23.24 33.69
N GLY A 84 -1.31 22.93 34.03
CA GLY A 84 -1.90 23.20 35.33
C GLY A 84 -1.34 22.27 36.43
N ALA A 85 -1.36 22.75 37.68
CA ALA A 85 -0.88 21.98 38.84
C ALA A 85 -1.56 20.61 39.01
N GLN A 86 -2.82 20.48 38.56
CA GLN A 86 -3.61 19.25 38.63
C GLN A 86 -3.37 18.27 37.47
N ASN A 87 -2.68 18.70 36.40
CA ASN A 87 -2.39 17.87 35.23
C ASN A 87 -0.93 18.07 34.80
N ARG A 88 0.00 17.83 35.74
CA ARG A 88 1.44 17.98 35.52
C ARG A 88 1.97 16.87 34.61
N ILE A 89 2.67 17.28 33.56
CA ILE A 89 3.22 16.36 32.57
C ILE A 89 4.74 16.42 32.60
N ARG A 90 5.35 15.24 32.55
CA ARG A 90 6.81 15.13 32.56
C ARG A 90 7.33 15.41 31.15
N LEU A 91 8.32 16.29 31.03
CA LEU A 91 8.97 16.57 29.74
C LEU A 91 9.61 15.32 29.11
N SER A 92 10.00 14.34 29.93
CA SER A 92 10.51 13.05 29.45
C SER A 92 9.51 12.26 28.59
N GLN A 93 8.20 12.53 28.73
CA GLN A 93 7.15 11.90 27.93
C GLN A 93 7.01 12.53 26.53
N ARG A 94 7.71 13.65 26.24
CA ARG A 94 7.63 14.38 24.96
C ARG A 94 6.18 14.68 24.53
N ALA A 95 5.32 14.96 25.52
CA ALA A 95 3.90 15.10 25.29
C ALA A 95 3.58 16.37 24.49
N THR A 96 2.63 16.27 23.55
CA THR A 96 2.22 17.39 22.70
C THR A 96 1.16 18.24 23.39
N LEU A 97 1.36 19.55 23.46
CA LEU A 97 0.40 20.52 24.02
C LEU A 97 -0.79 20.81 23.08
N GLY A 98 -0.59 20.64 21.77
CA GLY A 98 -1.61 20.93 20.75
C GLY A 98 -2.72 19.88 20.65
N LYS A 99 -3.76 20.20 19.89
CA LYS A 99 -4.85 19.26 19.55
C LYS A 99 -4.43 18.14 18.59
N THR A 100 -3.22 18.24 18.03
CA THR A 100 -2.71 17.33 17.01
C THR A 100 -1.21 17.09 17.20
N ALA A 101 -0.76 15.88 16.89
CA ALA A 101 0.64 15.52 16.80
C ALA A 101 1.04 15.20 15.36
N LYS A 102 2.35 15.19 15.09
CA LYS A 102 2.94 14.73 13.83
C LYS A 102 3.54 13.35 14.06
N GLU A 103 3.02 12.36 13.35
CA GLU A 103 3.50 10.99 13.33
C GLU A 103 4.21 10.75 11.98
N ALA A 104 5.31 10.00 11.94
CA ALA A 104 6.13 9.84 10.75
C ALA A 104 6.60 8.40 10.47
N CYS A 105 6.24 7.44 11.33
CA CYS A 105 6.69 6.06 11.28
C CYS A 105 5.60 5.09 10.80
N SER A 106 4.33 5.53 10.75
CA SER A 106 3.20 4.65 10.41
C SER A 106 2.88 4.59 8.93
N ARG A 107 3.40 5.53 8.13
CA ARG A 107 2.99 5.70 6.72
C ARG A 107 4.15 5.90 5.78
N VAL A 108 4.02 5.29 4.60
CA VAL A 108 4.96 5.39 3.48
C VAL A 108 4.26 6.04 2.29
N LEU A 109 4.98 6.84 1.50
CA LEU A 109 4.47 7.44 0.27
C LEU A 109 4.99 6.66 -0.93
N VAL A 110 4.07 6.08 -1.71
CA VAL A 110 4.35 5.36 -2.95
C VAL A 110 3.94 6.26 -4.11
N THR A 111 4.92 6.78 -4.83
CA THR A 111 4.70 7.57 -6.05
C THR A 111 4.89 6.69 -7.27
N LEU A 112 3.85 6.60 -8.09
CA LEU A 112 3.81 5.85 -9.34
C LEU A 112 3.97 6.84 -10.49
N GLU A 113 4.93 6.61 -11.36
CA GLU A 113 5.17 7.43 -12.55
C GLU A 113 5.05 6.54 -13.78
N THR A 114 4.18 6.89 -14.72
CA THR A 114 4.01 6.16 -15.98
C THR A 114 3.77 7.12 -17.15
N GLU A 115 4.30 6.75 -18.31
CA GLU A 115 4.03 7.42 -19.59
C GLU A 115 3.19 6.56 -20.55
N ASP A 116 2.87 5.34 -20.12
CA ASP A 116 2.06 4.40 -20.89
C ASP A 116 0.57 4.75 -20.71
N PRO A 117 -0.17 5.02 -21.80
CA PRO A 117 -1.59 5.36 -21.72
C PRO A 117 -2.46 4.24 -21.10
N GLU A 118 -2.15 2.97 -21.37
CA GLU A 118 -2.94 1.85 -20.87
C GLU A 118 -2.73 1.66 -19.36
N GLU A 119 -1.48 1.73 -18.91
CA GLU A 119 -1.17 1.68 -17.48
C GLU A 119 -1.71 2.91 -16.74
N ALA A 120 -1.60 4.10 -17.34
CA ALA A 120 -2.12 5.33 -16.75
C ALA A 120 -3.63 5.22 -16.48
N GLU A 121 -4.41 4.69 -17.43
CA GLU A 121 -5.85 4.45 -17.23
C GLU A 121 -6.10 3.36 -16.18
N GLY A 122 -5.30 2.29 -16.17
CA GLY A 122 -5.38 1.23 -15.17
C GLY A 122 -5.08 1.69 -13.73
N TRP A 123 -4.26 2.74 -13.56
CA TRP A 123 -3.90 3.32 -12.26
C TRP A 123 -4.90 4.33 -11.72
N LEU A 124 -5.83 4.82 -12.53
CA LEU A 124 -6.87 5.73 -12.06
C LEU A 124 -7.75 5.06 -10.98
N PRO A 125 -8.41 5.85 -10.12
CA PRO A 125 -9.24 5.29 -9.05
C PRO A 125 -10.32 4.34 -9.57
N GLY A 126 -10.23 3.07 -9.17
CA GLY A 126 -11.15 2.00 -9.61
C GLY A 126 -10.68 1.25 -10.87
N GLY A 127 -9.55 1.62 -11.45
CA GLY A 127 -8.87 0.83 -12.47
C GLY A 127 -8.35 -0.50 -11.92
N PHE A 128 -8.05 -1.43 -12.84
CA PHE A 128 -7.63 -2.78 -12.48
C PHE A 128 -6.28 -2.79 -11.75
N LEU A 129 -5.28 -2.03 -12.23
CA LEU A 129 -3.96 -1.92 -11.59
C LEU A 129 -4.07 -1.31 -10.19
N HIS A 130 -4.86 -0.24 -10.06
CA HIS A 130 -5.09 0.40 -8.77
C HIS A 130 -5.69 -0.58 -7.75
N THR A 131 -6.74 -1.30 -8.13
CA THR A 131 -7.44 -2.24 -7.24
C THR A 131 -6.55 -3.43 -6.89
N ASP A 132 -5.85 -3.98 -7.89
CA ASP A 132 -4.92 -5.09 -7.70
C ASP A 132 -3.76 -4.73 -6.78
N LEU A 133 -3.17 -3.53 -6.95
CA LEU A 133 -2.09 -3.05 -6.09
C LEU A 133 -2.55 -2.90 -4.64
N LEU A 134 -3.75 -2.39 -4.39
CA LEU A 134 -4.29 -2.26 -3.05
C LEU A 134 -4.40 -3.63 -2.35
N VAL A 135 -4.82 -4.67 -3.07
CA VAL A 135 -4.91 -6.02 -2.50
C VAL A 135 -3.52 -6.60 -2.25
N LEU A 136 -2.58 -6.45 -3.20
CA LEU A 136 -1.20 -6.91 -3.01
C LEU A 136 -0.52 -6.20 -1.83
N LEU A 137 -0.69 -4.88 -1.70
CA LEU A 137 -0.16 -4.10 -0.58
C LEU A 137 -0.79 -4.51 0.74
N ARG A 138 -2.09 -4.81 0.78
CA ARG A 138 -2.77 -5.31 1.98
C ARG A 138 -2.15 -6.61 2.48
N VAL A 139 -1.83 -7.53 1.57
CA VAL A 139 -1.17 -8.80 1.93
C VAL A 139 0.31 -8.58 2.29
N TYR A 140 1.02 -7.71 1.56
CA TYR A 140 2.44 -7.46 1.78
C TYR A 140 2.70 -6.68 3.07
N LEU A 141 2.09 -5.51 3.25
CA LEU A 141 2.29 -4.63 4.41
C LEU A 141 1.51 -5.10 5.64
N GLY A 142 0.35 -5.75 5.44
CA GLY A 142 -0.51 -6.17 6.53
C GLY A 142 -0.93 -4.99 7.42
N TYR A 143 -0.80 -5.16 8.73
CA TYR A 143 -1.08 -4.13 9.74
C TYR A 143 0.12 -3.23 10.07
N ARG A 144 1.27 -3.42 9.39
CA ARG A 144 2.55 -2.84 9.83
C ARG A 144 2.66 -1.36 9.51
N SER A 145 2.17 -0.94 8.36
CA SER A 145 2.26 0.44 7.87
C SER A 145 1.17 0.72 6.85
N ASP A 146 0.68 1.96 6.84
CA ASP A 146 -0.19 2.49 5.81
C ASP A 146 0.63 2.92 4.58
N ALA A 147 0.04 2.82 3.39
CA ALA A 147 0.63 3.32 2.16
C ALA A 147 -0.25 4.41 1.56
N ARG A 148 0.33 5.59 1.34
CA ARG A 148 -0.28 6.65 0.55
C ARG A 148 0.14 6.51 -0.89
N LEU A 149 -0.82 6.29 -1.79
CA LEU A 149 -0.56 6.22 -3.23
C LEU A 149 -0.65 7.62 -3.85
N ARG A 150 0.25 7.90 -4.78
CA ARG A 150 0.24 9.09 -5.63
C ARG A 150 0.62 8.69 -7.05
N LEU A 151 -0.21 9.05 -8.02
CA LEU A 151 0.05 8.84 -9.43
C LEU A 151 0.52 10.16 -10.07
N THR A 152 1.63 10.11 -10.79
CA THR A 152 2.15 11.19 -11.62
C THR A 152 2.15 10.71 -13.08
N VAL A 153 1.37 11.37 -13.91
CA VAL A 153 1.27 11.06 -15.35
C VAL A 153 1.36 12.35 -16.17
N PRO A 154 1.85 12.29 -17.42
CA PRO A 154 1.75 13.40 -18.34
C PRO A 154 0.31 13.90 -18.52
N VAL A 155 0.11 15.22 -18.58
CA VAL A 155 -1.23 15.85 -18.66
C VAL A 155 -2.04 15.32 -19.85
N ARG A 156 -1.39 14.97 -20.96
CA ARG A 156 -2.01 14.38 -22.16
C ARG A 156 -2.73 13.04 -21.91
N LEU A 157 -2.37 12.32 -20.84
CA LEU A 157 -2.95 11.03 -20.47
C LEU A 157 -4.11 11.18 -19.46
N LEU A 158 -4.29 12.36 -18.88
CA LEU A 158 -5.37 12.59 -17.93
C LEU A 158 -6.70 12.71 -18.68
N PRO A 159 -7.76 12.05 -18.20
CA PRO A 159 -9.08 12.22 -18.78
C PRO A 159 -9.58 13.65 -18.58
N GLU A 160 -10.37 14.15 -19.52
CA GLU A 160 -11.01 15.46 -19.38
C GLU A 160 -11.90 15.49 -18.13
N PRO A 161 -11.77 16.52 -17.27
CA PRO A 161 -12.65 16.68 -16.12
C PRO A 161 -14.06 16.99 -16.58
N ARG A 162 -14.97 16.03 -16.38
CA ARG A 162 -16.38 16.17 -16.72
C ARG A 162 -17.22 16.21 -15.47
N LEU A 163 -18.19 17.12 -15.45
CA LEU A 163 -19.15 17.23 -14.36
C LEU A 163 -20.21 16.13 -14.52
N GLY A 164 -20.09 15.04 -13.78
CA GLY A 164 -21.04 13.92 -13.84
C GLY A 164 -20.49 12.63 -13.23
N LYS A 165 -21.36 11.70 -12.83
CA LYS A 165 -20.98 10.45 -12.15
C LYS A 165 -20.30 9.40 -13.07
N GLY A 166 -20.13 9.69 -14.36
CA GLY A 166 -19.85 8.70 -15.42
C GLY A 166 -18.39 8.49 -15.81
N ARG A 167 -17.42 9.27 -15.30
CA ARG A 167 -15.99 8.99 -15.47
C ARG A 167 -15.25 9.67 -14.32
N ARG A 168 -14.82 8.87 -13.34
CA ARG A 168 -14.19 9.37 -12.11
C ARG A 168 -12.76 9.81 -12.42
N ILE A 169 -12.46 11.07 -12.10
CA ILE A 169 -11.13 11.55 -11.70
C ILE A 169 -11.05 11.39 -10.20
#